data_AF-A0A1I6SS85-F1
#
_entry.id   AF-A0A1I6SS85-F1
#
_cell.length_a   1.000
_cell.length_b   1.000
_cell.length_c   1.000
_cell.angle_alpha   90.00
_cell.angle_beta   90.00
_cell.angle_gamma   90.00
#
_symmetry.space_group_name_H-M   'P 1'
#
loop_
_entity.id
_entity.type
_entity.pdbx_description
1 polymer ?
#
loop_
_entity_poly.entity_id
_entity_poly.type
_entity_poly.pdbx_seq_one_letter_code
_entity_poly.pdbx_strand_id
1 'polypeptide(L)'
;MAFIDLMIEEVPVFYLVVFFIFFLLMILMLRKLRQLTDYKYIVIINTINQTYQTILTTPITVIDDQASKTSLQHYLLDRQPVIYHGKIADDDLVIDKEQKQYTLPKPLLEQFFYVLSQVKTMMVRKRHSHRQLSLMIETQDPLLFLSLLDKNQWNEYERLFTNKQLMPVVYLAIKQVNDAWDDLSVTDRLYVRNILKDYGRSGMEKLAVYLTRRERRQLVRLEKRLRNH
;
A
#
# COMPACT_ATOMS: atom_id res chain seq x y z
N MET A 1 12.74 -9.83 -72.69
CA MET A 1 12.46 -8.52 -72.07
C MET A 1 11.15 -8.54 -71.30
N ALA A 2 10.02 -8.95 -71.89
CA ALA A 2 8.71 -8.99 -71.23
C ALA A 2 8.65 -9.67 -69.84
N PHE A 3 9.41 -10.75 -69.60
CA PHE A 3 9.44 -11.42 -68.29
C PHE A 3 10.21 -10.62 -67.21
N ILE A 4 11.25 -9.88 -67.61
CA ILE A 4 12.05 -9.06 -66.70
C ILE A 4 11.27 -7.78 -66.36
N ASP A 5 10.57 -7.19 -67.33
CA ASP A 5 9.73 -6.02 -67.12
C ASP A 5 8.51 -6.34 -66.22
N LEU A 6 7.88 -7.51 -66.41
CA LEU A 6 6.81 -8.01 -65.52
C LEU A 6 7.31 -8.24 -64.08
N MET A 7 8.51 -8.79 -63.94
CA MET A 7 9.14 -8.98 -62.62
C MET A 7 9.45 -7.63 -61.96
N ILE A 8 9.89 -6.61 -62.70
CA ILE A 8 10.16 -5.27 -62.17
C ILE A 8 8.87 -4.54 -61.75
N GLU A 9 7.75 -4.73 -62.46
CA GLU A 9 6.45 -4.14 -62.12
C GLU A 9 5.76 -4.82 -60.91
N GLU A 10 5.92 -6.13 -60.73
CA GLU A 10 5.28 -6.86 -59.63
C GLU A 10 6.09 -6.89 -58.33
N VAL A 11 7.40 -6.66 -58.39
CA VAL A 11 8.30 -6.58 -57.22
C VAL A 11 7.83 -5.56 -56.16
N PRO A 12 7.41 -4.33 -56.51
CA PRO A 12 6.83 -3.38 -55.55
C PRO A 12 5.57 -3.91 -54.87
N VAL A 13 4.68 -4.58 -55.61
CA VAL A 13 3.43 -5.15 -55.08
C VAL A 13 3.74 -6.31 -54.14
N PHE A 14 4.67 -7.18 -54.51
CA PHE A 14 5.15 -8.27 -53.66
C PHE A 14 5.73 -7.76 -52.35
N TYR A 15 6.60 -6.74 -52.37
CA TYR A 15 7.13 -6.12 -51.16
C TYR A 15 6.05 -5.47 -50.30
N LEU A 16 5.02 -4.87 -50.90
CA LEU A 16 3.91 -4.24 -50.18
C LEU A 16 3.04 -5.29 -49.47
N VAL A 17 2.77 -6.42 -50.12
CA VAL A 17 2.07 -7.57 -49.51
C VAL A 17 2.89 -8.16 -48.36
N VAL A 18 4.19 -8.38 -48.57
CA VAL A 18 5.10 -8.88 -47.52
C VAL A 18 5.14 -7.90 -46.35
N PHE A 19 5.28 -6.59 -46.61
CA PHE A 19 5.24 -5.55 -45.58
C PHE A 19 3.93 -5.55 -44.80
N PHE A 20 2.78 -5.69 -45.48
CA PHE A 20 1.47 -5.76 -44.83
C PHE A 20 1.35 -6.98 -43.91
N ILE A 21 1.85 -8.15 -44.35
CA ILE A 21 1.90 -9.36 -43.52
C ILE A 21 2.78 -9.13 -42.28
N PHE A 22 3.99 -8.59 -42.44
CA PHE A 22 4.88 -8.25 -41.32
C PHE A 22 4.23 -7.25 -40.35
N PHE A 23 3.52 -6.24 -40.88
CA PHE A 23 2.82 -5.25 -40.07
C PHE A 23 1.68 -5.88 -39.26
N LEU A 24 0.88 -6.75 -39.86
CA LEU A 24 -0.17 -7.52 -39.17
C LEU A 24 0.42 -8.40 -38.06
N LEU A 25 1.51 -9.13 -38.34
CA LEU A 25 2.20 -9.95 -37.35
C LEU A 25 2.74 -9.10 -36.20
N MET A 26 3.31 -7.93 -36.48
CA MET A 26 3.80 -7.00 -35.45
C MET A 26 2.65 -6.52 -34.54
N ILE A 27 1.50 -6.17 -35.12
CA ILE A 27 0.30 -5.77 -34.33
C ILE A 27 -0.17 -6.93 -33.43
N LEU A 28 -0.23 -8.15 -33.97
CA LEU A 28 -0.63 -9.33 -33.20
C LEU A 28 0.35 -9.62 -32.04
N MET A 29 1.66 -9.49 -32.30
CA MET A 29 2.71 -9.65 -31.29
C MET A 29 2.61 -8.57 -30.20
N LEU A 30 2.39 -7.31 -30.57
CA LEU A 30 2.16 -6.22 -29.60
C LEU A 30 0.91 -6.47 -28.74
N ARG A 31 -0.17 -6.97 -29.33
CA ARG A 31 -1.39 -7.33 -28.59
C ARG A 31 -1.14 -8.47 -27.62
N LYS A 32 -0.42 -9.51 -28.03
CA LYS A 32 -0.06 -10.64 -27.17
C LYS A 32 0.87 -10.22 -26.03
N LEU A 33 1.85 -9.36 -26.31
CA LEU A 33 2.76 -8.82 -25.31
C LEU A 33 2.01 -8.00 -24.26
N ARG A 34 1.05 -7.16 -24.69
CA ARG A 34 0.15 -6.44 -23.77
C ARG A 34 -0.68 -7.43 -22.92
N GLN A 35 -1.28 -8.46 -23.50
CA GLN A 35 -2.03 -9.45 -22.74
C GLN A 35 -1.17 -10.16 -21.67
N LEU A 36 0.08 -10.50 -21.99
CA LEU A 36 1.00 -11.12 -21.05
C LEU A 36 1.39 -10.16 -19.91
N THR A 37 1.63 -8.89 -20.20
CA THR A 37 1.92 -7.89 -19.15
C THR A 37 0.71 -7.70 -18.23
N ASP A 38 -0.49 -7.66 -18.79
CA ASP A 38 -1.74 -7.48 -18.05
C ASP A 38 -1.99 -8.69 -17.13
N TYR A 39 -1.79 -9.90 -17.63
CA TYR A 39 -1.90 -11.13 -16.84
C TYR A 39 -0.89 -11.16 -15.68
N LYS A 40 0.38 -10.84 -15.94
CA LYS A 40 1.39 -10.74 -14.87
C LYS A 40 0.99 -9.73 -13.80
N TYR A 41 0.41 -8.60 -14.20
CA TYR A 41 -0.05 -7.56 -13.28
C TYR A 41 -1.23 -8.03 -12.42
N ILE A 42 -2.20 -8.76 -13.01
CA ILE A 42 -3.32 -9.40 -12.29
C ILE A 42 -2.79 -10.36 -11.23
N VAL A 43 -1.87 -11.26 -11.60
CA VAL A 43 -1.30 -12.23 -10.67
C VAL A 43 -0.62 -11.53 -9.50
N ILE A 44 0.22 -10.52 -9.76
CA ILE A 44 0.90 -9.77 -8.70
C ILE A 44 -0.10 -9.10 -7.75
N ILE A 45 -1.14 -8.43 -8.25
CA ILE A 45 -2.14 -7.78 -7.40
C ILE A 45 -2.89 -8.81 -6.56
N ASN A 46 -3.31 -9.93 -7.16
CA ASN A 46 -4.01 -10.98 -6.43
C ASN A 46 -3.13 -11.60 -5.35
N THR A 47 -1.85 -11.87 -5.63
CA THR A 47 -0.90 -12.36 -4.62
C THR A 47 -0.73 -11.36 -3.48
N ILE A 48 -0.59 -10.06 -3.79
CA ILE A 48 -0.47 -9.01 -2.76
C ILE A 48 -1.75 -8.96 -1.91
N ASN A 49 -2.93 -8.95 -2.53
CA ASN A 49 -4.20 -8.91 -1.82
C ASN A 49 -4.40 -10.14 -0.92
N GLN A 50 -4.10 -11.34 -1.42
CA GLN A 50 -4.20 -12.58 -0.65
C GLN A 50 -3.25 -12.60 0.53
N THR A 51 -1.98 -12.23 0.31
CA THR A 51 -0.98 -12.17 1.38
C THR A 51 -1.37 -11.13 2.44
N TYR A 52 -1.80 -9.95 1.99
CA TYR A 52 -2.25 -8.88 2.87
C TYR A 52 -3.46 -9.28 3.71
N GLN A 53 -4.46 -9.90 3.09
CA GLN A 53 -5.65 -10.42 3.79
C GLN A 53 -5.25 -11.47 4.82
N THR A 54 -4.38 -12.41 4.45
CA THR A 54 -3.92 -13.48 5.35
C THR A 54 -3.25 -12.89 6.60
N ILE A 55 -2.35 -11.93 6.44
CA ILE A 55 -1.67 -11.27 7.56
C ILE A 55 -2.69 -10.54 8.44
N LEU A 56 -3.63 -9.80 7.85
CA LEU A 56 -4.66 -9.08 8.58
C LEU A 56 -5.60 -9.98 9.38
N THR A 57 -5.91 -11.17 8.86
CA THR A 57 -6.80 -12.14 9.53
C THR A 57 -6.06 -13.11 10.45
N THR A 58 -4.72 -13.09 10.45
CA THR A 58 -3.91 -13.92 11.35
C THR A 58 -4.24 -13.54 12.80
N PRO A 59 -4.56 -14.52 13.67
CA PRO A 59 -4.84 -14.26 15.07
C PRO A 59 -3.57 -13.80 15.80
N ILE A 60 -3.71 -12.80 16.66
CA ILE A 60 -2.62 -12.31 17.51
C ILE A 60 -2.54 -13.18 18.76
N THR A 61 -1.33 -13.62 19.11
CA THR A 61 -1.07 -14.45 20.30
C THR A 61 -1.29 -13.62 21.58
N VAL A 62 -1.90 -14.23 22.59
CA VAL A 62 -2.04 -13.64 23.94
C VAL A 62 -1.03 -14.34 24.85
N ILE A 63 -0.36 -13.57 25.72
CA ILE A 63 0.70 -14.09 26.60
C ILE A 63 0.14 -15.08 27.64
N ASP A 64 -1.11 -14.91 28.04
CA ASP A 64 -1.86 -15.89 28.83
C ASP A 64 -2.63 -16.81 27.90
N ASP A 65 -2.48 -18.13 28.09
CA ASP A 65 -2.88 -19.32 27.30
C ASP A 65 -4.37 -19.42 26.86
N GLN A 66 -5.12 -18.32 26.87
CA GLN A 66 -6.44 -18.21 26.28
C GLN A 66 -6.30 -18.02 24.77
N ALA A 67 -6.81 -18.98 23.99
CA ALA A 67 -6.93 -18.87 22.55
C ALA A 67 -7.56 -17.53 22.15
N SER A 68 -6.72 -16.61 21.65
CA SER A 68 -7.15 -15.31 21.17
C SER A 68 -7.99 -15.45 19.91
N LYS A 69 -9.13 -14.76 19.87
CA LYS A 69 -9.98 -14.63 18.67
C LYS A 69 -9.74 -13.31 17.93
N THR A 70 -8.76 -12.51 18.34
CA THR A 70 -8.55 -11.16 17.81
C THR A 70 -7.54 -11.19 16.66
N SER A 71 -7.98 -10.76 15.48
CA SER A 71 -7.11 -10.62 14.30
C SER A 71 -6.35 -9.29 14.31
N LEU A 72 -5.23 -9.22 13.57
CA LEU A 72 -4.48 -7.97 13.38
C LEU A 72 -5.38 -6.83 12.88
N GLN A 73 -6.32 -7.12 11.96
CA GLN A 73 -7.27 -6.11 11.50
C GLN A 73 -8.16 -5.58 12.63
N HIS A 74 -8.71 -6.46 13.47
CA HIS A 74 -9.55 -6.03 14.59
C HIS A 74 -8.76 -5.21 15.59
N TYR A 75 -7.49 -5.58 15.82
CA TYR A 75 -6.56 -4.81 16.63
C TYR A 75 -6.31 -3.40 16.06
N LEU A 76 -5.97 -3.28 14.77
CA LEU A 76 -5.67 -1.99 14.13
C LEU A 76 -6.87 -1.05 14.06
N LEU A 77 -8.09 -1.61 14.00
CA LEU A 77 -9.34 -0.85 13.97
C LEU A 77 -9.93 -0.60 15.35
N ASP A 78 -9.33 -1.12 16.42
CA ASP A 78 -9.80 -0.82 17.76
C ASP A 78 -9.35 0.58 18.17
N ARG A 79 -10.30 1.51 18.09
CA ARG A 79 -10.11 2.95 18.31
C ARG A 79 -10.26 3.34 19.79
N GLN A 80 -10.38 2.38 20.71
CA GLN A 80 -10.54 2.72 22.12
C GLN A 80 -9.27 3.40 22.68
N PRO A 81 -9.43 4.47 23.47
CA PRO A 81 -8.34 5.16 24.14
C PRO A 81 -7.93 4.39 25.39
N VAL A 82 -7.27 3.26 25.22
CA VAL A 82 -6.63 2.55 26.33
C VAL A 82 -5.14 2.59 26.10
N ILE A 83 -4.43 3.07 27.12
CA ILE A 83 -3.02 3.45 27.07
C ILE A 83 -2.19 2.29 26.53
N TYR A 84 -1.86 2.36 25.24
CA TYR A 84 -1.03 1.39 24.55
C TYR A 84 0.41 1.55 25.03
N HIS A 85 0.81 0.74 26.00
CA HIS A 85 2.22 0.54 26.31
C HIS A 85 2.72 -0.61 25.45
N GLY A 86 3.20 -0.27 24.26
CA GLY A 86 4.07 -1.16 23.51
C GLY A 86 5.36 -1.33 24.29
N LYS A 87 5.75 -2.55 24.67
CA LYS A 87 7.09 -2.83 25.17
C LYS A 87 7.75 -3.86 24.25
N ILE A 88 9.01 -3.64 23.95
CA ILE A 88 9.84 -4.64 23.28
C ILE A 88 10.27 -5.66 24.33
N ALA A 89 9.87 -6.92 24.16
CA ALA A 89 10.36 -8.04 24.94
C ALA A 89 10.75 -9.16 23.96
N ASP A 90 12.00 -9.65 24.04
CA ASP A 90 12.50 -10.75 23.21
C ASP A 90 12.24 -10.60 21.70
N ASP A 91 12.54 -9.39 21.17
CA ASP A 91 12.25 -8.98 19.79
C ASP A 91 10.75 -8.91 19.41
N ASP A 92 9.83 -9.26 20.32
CA ASP A 92 8.39 -9.18 20.10
C ASP A 92 7.84 -7.83 20.58
N LEU A 93 6.82 -7.35 19.87
CA LEU A 93 6.03 -6.21 20.32
C LEU A 93 4.94 -6.71 21.27
N VAL A 94 5.12 -6.44 22.56
CA VAL A 94 4.12 -6.70 23.60
C VAL A 94 3.19 -5.50 23.68
N ILE A 95 1.88 -5.75 23.68
CA ILE A 95 0.85 -4.72 23.64
C ILE A 95 -0.13 -4.97 24.78
N ASP A 96 -0.18 -4.04 25.73
CA ASP A 96 -1.15 -4.07 26.81
C ASP A 96 -2.48 -3.43 26.37
N LYS A 97 -3.59 -4.16 26.48
CA LYS A 97 -4.93 -3.64 26.23
C LYS A 97 -5.97 -4.32 27.10
N GLU A 98 -6.77 -3.52 27.81
CA GLU A 98 -7.92 -3.97 28.61
C GLU A 98 -7.58 -5.17 29.52
N GLN A 99 -6.45 -5.07 30.25
CA GLN A 99 -5.94 -6.10 31.15
C GLN A 99 -5.43 -7.39 30.47
N LYS A 100 -5.31 -7.41 29.13
CA LYS A 100 -4.70 -8.50 28.36
C LYS A 100 -3.41 -8.04 27.70
N GLN A 101 -2.43 -8.93 27.61
CA GLN A 101 -1.19 -8.69 26.86
C GLN A 101 -1.19 -9.49 25.57
N TYR A 102 -0.97 -8.81 24.46
CA TYR A 102 -0.84 -9.40 23.13
C TYR A 102 0.62 -9.37 22.71
N THR A 103 1.08 -10.40 22.00
CA THR A 103 2.40 -10.41 21.38
C THR A 103 2.28 -10.45 19.86
N LEU A 104 3.00 -9.54 19.22
CA LEU A 104 3.22 -9.57 17.78
C LEU A 104 4.69 -9.92 17.52
N PRO A 105 4.96 -11.13 17.00
CA PRO A 105 6.31 -11.50 16.65
C PRO A 105 6.89 -10.58 15.59
N LYS A 106 8.13 -10.15 15.77
CA LYS A 106 8.83 -9.34 14.76
C LYS A 106 8.82 -9.96 13.35
N PRO A 107 8.98 -11.28 13.15
CA PRO A 107 8.85 -11.87 11.82
C PRO A 107 7.49 -11.59 11.15
N LEU A 108 6.40 -11.55 11.91
CA LEU A 108 5.07 -11.24 11.39
C LEU A 108 4.97 -9.76 10.99
N LEU A 109 5.52 -8.86 11.81
CA LEU A 109 5.58 -7.42 11.52
C LEU A 109 6.46 -7.11 10.31
N GLU A 110 7.60 -7.80 10.16
CA GLU A 110 8.47 -7.67 8.99
C GLU A 110 7.76 -8.09 7.71
N GLN A 111 7.06 -9.23 7.73
CA GLN A 111 6.24 -9.68 6.61
C GLN A 111 5.15 -8.66 6.28
N PHE A 112 4.48 -8.12 7.30
CA PHE A 112 3.46 -7.09 7.12
C PHE A 112 4.03 -5.84 6.44
N PHE A 113 5.11 -5.26 6.97
CA PHE A 113 5.73 -4.06 6.39
C PHE A 113 6.32 -4.31 5.00
N TYR A 114 6.82 -5.52 4.75
CA TYR A 114 7.25 -5.92 3.42
C TYR A 114 6.07 -5.91 2.43
N VAL A 115 4.93 -6.49 2.79
CA VAL A 115 3.71 -6.45 1.96
C VAL A 115 3.24 -5.02 1.75
N LEU A 116 3.26 -4.17 2.77
CA LEU A 116 2.94 -2.74 2.61
C LEU A 116 3.89 -2.03 1.63
N SER A 117 5.17 -2.41 1.60
CA SER A 117 6.12 -1.87 0.62
C SER A 117 5.78 -2.27 -0.82
N GLN A 118 5.28 -3.51 -1.03
CA GLN A 118 4.80 -3.98 -2.32
C GLN A 118 3.52 -3.24 -2.72
N VAL A 119 2.58 -3.08 -1.79
CA VAL A 119 1.35 -2.30 -1.97
C VAL A 119 1.68 -0.86 -2.38
N LYS A 120 2.54 -0.16 -1.63
CA LYS A 120 2.98 1.20 -1.97
C LYS A 120 3.58 1.24 -3.38
N THR A 121 4.46 0.31 -3.71
CA THR A 121 5.09 0.23 -5.02
C THR A 121 4.05 0.08 -6.14
N MET A 122 3.06 -0.77 -5.93
CA MET A 122 1.98 -0.99 -6.89
C MET A 122 1.07 0.23 -7.03
N MET A 123 0.69 0.88 -5.93
CA MET A 123 -0.09 2.12 -5.96
C MET A 123 0.62 3.24 -6.73
N VAL A 124 1.93 3.40 -6.54
CA VAL A 124 2.72 4.41 -7.27
C VAL A 124 2.84 4.06 -8.76
N ARG A 125 2.98 2.76 -9.09
CA ARG A 125 3.11 2.26 -10.48
C ARG A 125 1.78 2.21 -11.24
N LYS A 126 0.63 2.19 -10.55
CA LYS A 126 -0.73 2.20 -11.12
C LYS A 126 -1.05 3.58 -11.75
N ARG A 127 -0.30 3.95 -12.79
CA ARG A 127 -0.61 5.07 -13.69
C ARG A 127 -1.45 4.55 -14.85
N HIS A 128 -2.77 4.64 -14.68
CA HIS A 128 -3.76 4.77 -15.77
C HIS A 128 -4.09 3.63 -16.75
N SER A 129 -3.52 2.41 -16.74
CA SER A 129 -3.87 1.42 -17.80
C SER A 129 -4.77 0.23 -17.44
N HIS A 130 -4.91 -0.19 -16.17
CA HIS A 130 -5.68 -1.40 -15.84
C HIS A 130 -6.95 -1.06 -15.05
N ARG A 131 -8.04 -0.81 -15.79
CA ARG A 131 -9.33 -0.29 -15.31
C ARG A 131 -10.08 -1.15 -14.28
N GLN A 132 -9.57 -2.30 -13.81
CA GLN A 132 -10.37 -3.25 -13.03
C GLN A 132 -9.72 -3.86 -11.79
N LEU A 133 -8.44 -3.60 -11.51
CA LEU A 133 -7.77 -4.23 -10.37
C LEU A 133 -7.52 -3.22 -9.27
N SER A 134 -8.33 -3.30 -8.22
CA SER A 134 -8.09 -2.58 -6.97
C SER A 134 -7.16 -3.39 -6.07
N LEU A 135 -6.25 -2.68 -5.39
CA LEU A 135 -5.60 -3.26 -4.23
C LEU A 135 -6.63 -3.26 -3.10
N MET A 136 -6.70 -4.33 -2.32
CA MET A 136 -7.67 -4.48 -1.21
C MET A 136 -7.60 -3.30 -0.23
N ILE A 137 -6.41 -2.74 -0.04
CA ILE A 137 -6.18 -1.53 0.76
C ILE A 137 -6.98 -0.31 0.26
N GLU A 138 -7.31 -0.21 -1.02
CA GLU A 138 -8.05 0.92 -1.60
C GLU A 138 -9.53 0.92 -1.16
N THR A 139 -10.06 -0.22 -0.69
CA THR A 139 -11.46 -0.38 -0.28
C THR A 139 -11.62 -0.56 1.23
N GLN A 140 -10.54 -0.50 1.99
CA GLN A 140 -10.56 -0.65 3.45
C GLN A 140 -10.81 0.67 4.16
N ASP A 141 -11.09 0.58 5.46
CA ASP A 141 -11.20 1.72 6.35
C ASP A 141 -9.95 2.62 6.22
N PRO A 142 -10.12 3.90 5.83
CA PRO A 142 -9.01 4.83 5.65
C PRO A 142 -8.18 5.07 6.90
N LEU A 143 -8.72 4.77 8.09
CA LEU A 143 -8.06 4.96 9.37
C LEU A 143 -7.21 3.76 9.80
N LEU A 144 -7.27 2.63 9.08
CA LEU A 144 -6.63 1.37 9.47
C LEU A 144 -5.14 1.51 9.82
N PHE A 145 -4.37 2.27 9.04
CA PHE A 145 -2.93 2.47 9.32
C PHE A 145 -2.65 3.76 10.09
N LEU A 146 -3.67 4.60 10.30
CA LEU A 146 -3.48 5.81 11.07
C LEU A 146 -3.28 5.48 12.55
N SER A 147 -3.92 4.42 13.05
CA SER A 147 -3.70 3.88 14.39
C SER A 147 -2.24 3.45 14.63
N LEU A 148 -1.57 2.92 13.60
CA LEU A 148 -0.13 2.59 13.67
C LEU A 148 0.76 3.81 13.85
N LEU A 149 0.27 5.00 13.48
CA LEU A 149 0.97 6.26 13.70
C LEU A 149 0.67 6.83 15.07
N ASP A 150 -0.03 6.16 15.97
CA ASP A 150 -0.15 6.64 17.35
C ASP A 150 1.24 6.78 17.99
N LYS A 151 1.50 7.92 18.64
CA LYS A 151 2.84 8.28 19.13
C LYS A 151 3.47 7.25 20.05
N ASN A 152 2.66 6.60 20.88
CA ASN A 152 3.19 5.62 21.84
C ASN A 152 3.62 4.33 21.14
N GLN A 153 2.88 3.91 20.10
CA GLN A 153 3.21 2.73 19.30
C GLN A 153 4.34 3.02 18.30
N TRP A 154 4.31 4.18 17.67
CA TRP A 154 5.27 4.58 16.64
C TRP A 154 6.71 4.63 17.16
N ASN A 155 6.92 5.14 18.37
CA ASN A 155 8.26 5.19 18.97
C ASN A 155 8.86 3.79 19.16
N GLU A 156 8.04 2.77 19.43
CA GLU A 156 8.52 1.38 19.55
C GLU A 156 8.81 0.78 18.17
N TYR A 157 7.99 1.10 17.16
CA TYR A 157 8.29 0.72 15.78
C TYR A 157 9.61 1.34 15.28
N GLU A 158 9.90 2.60 15.63
CA GLU A 158 11.16 3.27 15.31
C GLU A 158 12.39 2.60 15.96
N ARG A 159 12.21 1.92 17.10
CA ARG A 159 13.28 1.16 17.76
C ARG A 159 13.55 -0.20 17.11
N LEU A 160 12.49 -0.85 16.61
CA LEU A 160 12.56 -2.20 16.04
C LEU A 160 12.91 -2.22 14.54
N PHE A 161 12.49 -1.20 13.79
CA PHE A 161 12.50 -1.22 12.34
C PHE A 161 13.27 -0.04 11.76
N THR A 162 13.85 -0.26 10.58
CA THR A 162 14.54 0.80 9.84
C THR A 162 13.55 1.76 9.21
N ASN A 163 14.00 3.00 8.96
CA ASN A 163 13.17 4.01 8.29
C ASN A 163 12.61 3.54 6.94
N LYS A 164 13.34 2.68 6.21
CA LYS A 164 12.89 2.13 4.93
C LYS A 164 11.70 1.18 5.08
N GLN A 165 11.65 0.41 6.17
CA GLN A 165 10.56 -0.52 6.46
C GLN A 165 9.30 0.22 6.94
N LEU A 166 9.46 1.32 7.66
CA LEU A 166 8.35 2.14 8.19
C LEU A 166 7.76 3.11 7.16
N MET A 167 8.55 3.48 6.14
CA MET A 167 8.16 4.38 5.04
C MET A 167 6.78 4.06 4.40
N PRO A 168 6.43 2.79 4.11
CA PRO A 168 5.14 2.47 3.51
C PRO A 168 3.97 2.77 4.43
N VAL A 169 4.10 2.57 5.74
CA VAL A 169 3.03 2.82 6.73
C VAL A 169 2.62 4.29 6.69
N VAL A 170 3.60 5.19 6.83
CA VAL A 170 3.37 6.65 6.81
C VAL A 170 2.73 7.08 5.51
N TYR A 171 3.27 6.60 4.37
CA TYR A 171 2.73 6.94 3.06
C TYR A 171 1.28 6.49 2.88
N LEU A 172 0.99 5.23 3.21
CA LEU A 172 -0.33 4.62 3.01
C LEU A 172 -1.38 5.26 3.93
N ALA A 173 -1.06 5.47 5.21
CA ALA A 173 -1.94 6.15 6.16
C ALA A 173 -2.32 7.55 5.68
N ILE A 174 -1.33 8.39 5.34
CA ILE A 174 -1.58 9.76 4.88
C ILE A 174 -2.34 9.77 3.56
N LYS A 175 -2.04 8.84 2.64
CA LYS A 175 -2.70 8.77 1.34
C LYS A 175 -4.17 8.39 1.49
N GLN A 176 -4.49 7.33 2.22
CA GLN A 176 -5.87 6.89 2.41
C GLN A 176 -6.72 7.96 3.10
N VAL A 177 -6.20 8.55 4.18
CA VAL A 177 -6.90 9.63 4.90
C VAL A 177 -7.13 10.84 4.00
N ASN A 178 -6.16 11.21 3.16
CA ASN A 178 -6.37 12.30 2.20
C ASN A 178 -7.40 11.95 1.13
N ASP A 179 -7.34 10.74 0.59
CA ASP A 179 -8.24 10.31 -0.49
C ASP A 179 -9.69 10.22 0.02
N ALA A 180 -9.91 9.84 1.29
CA ALA A 180 -11.22 9.70 1.91
C ALA A 180 -11.65 10.88 2.81
N TRP A 181 -10.85 11.96 2.91
CA TRP A 181 -11.05 13.03 3.91
C TRP A 181 -12.47 13.60 3.93
N ASP A 182 -13.02 13.83 2.74
CA ASP A 182 -14.33 14.46 2.57
C ASP A 182 -15.46 13.48 2.95
N ASP A 183 -15.20 12.17 2.91
CA ASP A 183 -16.12 11.09 3.31
C ASP A 183 -16.02 10.75 4.82
N LEU A 184 -14.96 11.20 5.50
CA LEU A 184 -14.78 10.93 6.93
C LEU A 184 -15.82 11.69 7.78
N SER A 185 -16.35 11.00 8.80
CA SER A 185 -17.22 11.61 9.81
C SER A 185 -16.46 12.66 10.65
N VAL A 186 -17.19 13.53 11.35
CA VAL A 186 -16.58 14.53 12.25
C VAL A 186 -15.75 13.85 13.34
N THR A 187 -16.22 12.74 13.91
CA THR A 187 -15.50 11.95 14.91
C THR A 187 -14.20 11.37 14.36
N ASP A 188 -14.21 10.88 13.12
CA ASP A 188 -13.01 10.35 12.46
C ASP A 188 -12.00 11.45 12.17
N ARG A 189 -12.45 12.63 11.74
CA ARG A 189 -11.58 13.79 11.51
C ARG A 189 -10.94 14.27 12.82
N LEU A 190 -11.69 14.26 13.93
CA LEU A 190 -11.15 14.56 15.26
C LEU A 190 -10.11 13.52 15.71
N TYR A 191 -10.35 12.24 15.44
CA TYR A 191 -9.37 11.17 15.71
C TYR A 191 -8.07 11.39 14.91
N VAL A 192 -8.17 11.66 13.61
CA VAL A 192 -7.01 11.98 12.76
C VAL A 192 -6.26 13.18 13.31
N ARG A 193 -7.00 14.22 13.71
CA ARG A 193 -6.44 15.42 14.31
C ARG A 193 -5.72 15.11 15.61
N ASN A 194 -6.28 14.27 16.49
CA ASN A 194 -5.66 13.93 17.76
C ASN A 194 -4.34 13.18 17.55
N ILE A 195 -4.35 12.11 16.75
CA ILE A 195 -3.14 11.35 16.43
C ILE A 195 -2.08 12.27 15.87
N LEU A 196 -2.40 13.07 14.85
CA LEU A 196 -1.41 13.92 14.19
C LEU A 196 -1.04 15.18 15.01
N LYS A 197 -1.89 15.61 15.96
CA LYS A 197 -1.59 16.71 16.89
C LYS A 197 -0.57 16.29 17.94
N ASP A 198 -0.55 15.04 18.38
CA ASP A 198 0.46 14.53 19.32
C ASP A 198 1.88 14.54 18.73
N TYR A 199 1.96 14.65 17.40
CA TYR A 199 3.17 14.95 16.66
C TYR A 199 3.47 16.46 16.59
N GLY A 200 2.49 17.36 16.66
CA GLY A 200 2.72 18.81 16.70
C GLY A 200 3.41 19.37 15.44
N ARG A 201 3.88 20.63 15.47
CA ARG A 201 4.59 21.26 14.34
C ARG A 201 5.85 20.49 13.93
N SER A 202 6.61 19.97 14.89
CA SER A 202 7.85 19.23 14.65
C SER A 202 7.63 17.75 14.31
N GLY A 203 6.51 17.14 14.68
CA GLY A 203 6.26 15.71 14.43
C GLY A 203 5.64 15.43 13.07
N MET A 204 4.93 16.39 12.46
CA MET A 204 4.69 16.32 11.01
C MET A 204 6.01 16.34 10.23
N GLU A 205 7.02 17.08 10.71
CA GLU A 205 8.38 17.03 10.14
C GLU A 205 9.05 15.68 10.39
N LYS A 206 8.84 15.06 11.58
CA LYS A 206 9.29 13.68 11.84
C LYS A 206 8.68 12.69 10.86
N LEU A 207 7.36 12.72 10.65
CA LEU A 207 6.69 11.86 9.67
C LEU A 207 7.16 12.16 8.23
N ALA A 208 7.51 13.41 7.92
CA ALA A 208 8.01 13.80 6.60
C ALA A 208 9.39 13.19 6.27
N VAL A 209 10.18 12.74 7.25
CA VAL A 209 11.45 12.01 7.02
C VAL A 209 11.19 10.69 6.29
N TYR A 210 10.05 10.06 6.56
CA TYR A 210 9.60 8.82 5.92
C TYR A 210 8.98 9.02 4.54
N LEU A 211 8.93 10.26 4.02
CA LEU A 211 8.30 10.56 2.74
C LEU A 211 9.28 11.21 1.78
N THR A 212 9.22 10.79 0.51
CA THR A 212 9.94 11.47 -0.56
C THR A 212 9.41 12.89 -0.77
N ARG A 213 10.21 13.77 -1.41
CA ARG A 213 9.80 15.16 -1.71
C ARG A 213 8.43 15.25 -2.41
N ARG A 214 8.09 14.28 -3.26
CA ARG A 214 6.80 14.24 -3.98
C ARG A 214 5.65 13.84 -3.05
N GLU A 215 5.88 12.87 -2.17
CA GLU A 215 4.88 12.34 -1.24
C GLU A 215 4.58 13.32 -0.10
N ARG A 216 5.55 14.13 0.33
CA ARG A 216 5.35 15.20 1.32
C ARG A 216 4.22 16.16 0.96
N ARG A 217 3.88 16.32 -0.32
CA ARG A 217 2.73 17.12 -0.76
C ARG A 217 1.41 16.60 -0.21
N GLN A 218 1.26 15.27 -0.05
CA GLN A 218 0.08 14.66 0.56
C GLN A 218 0.00 15.02 2.04
N LEU A 219 1.12 14.95 2.76
CA LEU A 219 1.18 15.33 4.18
C LEU A 219 0.85 16.82 4.38
N VAL A 220 1.44 17.70 3.58
CA VAL A 220 1.14 19.15 3.63
C VAL A 220 -0.33 19.44 3.28
N ARG A 221 -0.93 18.70 2.34
CA ARG A 221 -2.35 18.84 2.02
C ARG A 221 -3.23 18.43 3.21
N LEU A 222 -2.91 17.31 3.87
CA LEU A 222 -3.62 16.85 5.06
C LEU A 222 -3.48 17.85 6.21
N GLU A 223 -2.28 18.38 6.42
CA GLU A 223 -2.02 19.40 7.44
C GLU A 223 -2.87 20.66 7.22
N LYS A 224 -3.00 21.14 5.98
CA LYS A 224 -3.88 22.27 5.67
C LYS A 224 -5.35 21.97 5.98
N ARG A 225 -5.82 20.76 5.63
CA ARG A 225 -7.19 20.33 5.92
C ARG A 225 -7.47 20.27 7.43
N LEU A 226 -6.50 19.80 8.21
CA LEU A 226 -6.59 19.74 9.67
C LEU A 226 -6.63 21.10 10.37
N ARG A 227 -6.08 22.16 9.75
CA ARG A 227 -6.11 23.52 10.31
C ARG A 227 -7.41 24.26 10.05
N ASN A 228 -8.11 23.89 8.97
CA ASN A 228 -9.32 24.57 8.52
C ASN A 228 -10.61 24.00 9.16
N HIS A 229 -10.50 22.95 9.98
CA HIS A 229 -11.60 22.24 10.65
C HIS A 229 -11.29 21.98 12.12
#